data_AF-A0A3N5P194-F1
#
_entry.id   AF-A0A3N5P194-F1
#
_cell.length_a   1.000
_cell.length_b   1.000
_cell.length_c   1.000
_cell.angle_alpha   90.00
_cell.angle_beta   90.00
_cell.angle_gamma   90.00
#
_symmetry.space_group_name_H-M   'P 1'
#
loop_
_entity.id
_entity.type
_entity.pdbx_description
1 polymer ?
#
loop_
_entity_poly.entity_id
_entity_poly.type
_entity_poly.pdbx_seq_one_letter_code
_entity_poly.pdbx_strand_id
1 'polypeptide(L)'
;MSATAKARFEGSVQPWGNSLGIRITRPVSKMSRLERGDKVIIEVTDDGLLVRAKTKKKRVKLPYSESQLLRGMTPQKAHADELPPPLPSEMRA
;
A
#
# COMPACT_ATOMS: atom_id res chain seq x y z
N MET A 1 7.79 22.28 -7.63
CA MET A 1 6.59 21.70 -8.30
C MET A 1 5.52 21.53 -7.25
N SER A 2 4.53 22.42 -7.22
CA SER A 2 3.53 22.45 -6.16
C SER A 2 2.61 21.24 -6.29
N ALA A 3 2.63 20.37 -5.28
CA ALA A 3 1.73 19.23 -5.20
C ALA A 3 0.32 19.75 -4.92
N THR A 4 -0.61 19.55 -5.87
CA THR A 4 -2.01 19.93 -5.71
C THR A 4 -2.61 19.25 -4.48
N ALA A 5 -3.05 20.04 -3.50
CA ALA A 5 -3.66 19.53 -2.28
C ALA A 5 -5.01 18.87 -2.60
N LYS A 6 -5.15 17.57 -2.32
CA LYS A 6 -6.41 16.83 -2.52
C LYS A 6 -7.49 17.17 -1.49
N ALA A 7 -7.09 17.69 -0.32
CA ALA A 7 -7.97 18.23 0.70
C ALA A 7 -7.16 19.06 1.71
N ARG A 8 -7.82 20.01 2.36
CA ARG A 8 -7.27 20.82 3.45
C ARG A 8 -7.98 20.47 4.75
N PHE A 9 -7.21 20.28 5.81
CA PHE A 9 -7.72 20.05 7.16
C PHE A 9 -6.98 20.97 8.12
N GLU A 10 -7.70 21.49 9.10
CA GLU A 10 -7.14 22.36 10.14
C GLU A 10 -7.14 21.61 11.47
N GLY A 11 -6.10 21.84 12.26
CA GLY A 11 -5.92 21.21 13.56
C GLY A 11 -4.87 21.95 14.35
N SER A 12 -4.88 21.75 15.66
CA SER A 12 -3.89 22.34 16.56
C SER A 12 -2.81 21.31 16.93
N VAL A 13 -1.59 21.81 17.05
CA VAL A 13 -0.48 21.06 17.65
C VAL A 13 -0.71 21.02 19.15
N GLN A 14 -0.64 19.84 19.75
CA GLN A 14 -0.91 19.64 21.18
C GLN A 14 0.25 18.86 21.85
N PRO A 15 0.48 19.08 23.15
CA PRO A 15 1.45 18.29 23.91
C PRO A 15 0.95 16.86 24.12
N TRP A 16 1.73 15.87 23.71
CA TRP A 16 1.54 14.44 23.95
C TRP A 16 2.75 13.92 24.73
N GLY A 17 2.65 13.90 26.07
CA GLY A 17 3.80 13.61 26.93
C GLY A 17 4.91 14.64 26.73
N ASN A 18 6.12 14.17 26.42
CA ASN A 18 7.32 15.02 26.19
C ASN A 18 7.48 15.48 24.73
N SER A 19 6.41 15.46 23.94
CA SER A 19 6.48 15.78 22.51
C SER A 19 5.24 16.52 22.05
N LEU A 20 5.31 17.06 20.83
CA LEU A 20 4.18 17.66 20.15
C LEU A 20 3.56 16.67 19.18
N GLY A 21 2.23 16.71 19.06
CA GLY A 21 1.48 15.86 18.14
C GLY A 21 0.31 16.59 17.50
N ILE A 22 -0.08 16.10 16.32
CA ILE A 22 -1.28 16.54 15.59
C ILE A 22 -2.18 15.32 15.41
N ARG A 23 -3.47 15.48 15.68
CA ARG A 23 -4.45 14.41 15.48
C ARG A 23 -4.71 14.20 14.00
N ILE A 24 -4.43 12.99 13.51
CA ILE A 24 -4.87 12.53 12.19
C ILE A 24 -6.27 11.93 12.34
N THR A 25 -7.29 12.67 11.90
CA THR A 25 -8.68 12.19 11.93
C THR A 25 -8.90 11.08 10.92
N ARG A 26 -9.98 10.31 11.09
CA ARG A 26 -10.31 9.17 10.21
C ARG A 26 -10.38 9.53 8.71
N PRO A 27 -10.95 10.69 8.29
CA PRO A 27 -10.89 11.12 6.90
C PRO A 27 -9.47 11.38 6.40
N VAL A 28 -8.64 12.10 7.18
CA VAL A 28 -7.25 12.41 6.83
C VAL A 28 -6.43 11.14 6.67
N SER A 29 -6.59 10.20 7.61
CA SER A 29 -5.94 8.88 7.58
C SER A 29 -6.27 8.12 6.28
N LYS A 30 -7.55 8.05 5.90
CA LYS A 30 -7.98 7.39 4.65
C LYS A 30 -7.40 8.08 3.40
N MET A 31 -7.42 9.41 3.35
CA MET A 31 -6.92 10.16 2.19
C MET A 31 -5.40 10.10 2.04
N SER A 32 -4.67 10.10 3.16
CA SER A 32 -3.21 9.98 3.20
C SER A 32 -2.69 8.55 3.15
N ARG A 33 -3.59 7.55 3.27
CA ARG A 33 -3.26 6.11 3.36
C ARG A 33 -2.31 5.81 4.52
N LEU A 34 -2.48 6.53 5.63
CA LEU A 34 -1.76 6.31 6.87
C LEU A 34 -2.69 5.59 7.86
N GLU A 35 -2.27 4.42 8.32
CA GLU A 35 -3.01 3.63 9.30
C GLU A 35 -2.28 3.57 10.65
N ARG A 36 -3.00 3.12 11.68
CA ARG A 36 -2.40 2.95 13.01
C ARG A 36 -1.25 1.93 12.92
N GLY A 37 -0.07 2.33 13.41
CA GLY A 37 1.12 1.48 13.44
C GLY A 37 2.01 1.59 12.19
N ASP A 38 1.63 2.40 11.21
CA ASP A 38 2.49 2.67 10.07
C ASP A 38 3.77 3.38 10.49
N LYS A 39 4.88 2.96 9.88
CA LYS A 39 6.13 3.69 9.97
C LYS A 39 6.07 4.85 8.99
N VAL A 40 6.38 6.05 9.43
CA VAL A 40 6.39 7.26 8.60
C VAL A 40 7.79 7.82 8.45
N ILE A 41 7.98 8.60 7.40
CA ILE A 41 9.11 9.51 7.22
C ILE A 41 8.56 10.92 7.38
N ILE A 42 9.26 11.74 8.16
CA ILE A 42 8.94 13.15 8.38
C ILE A 42 10.10 13.96 7.82
N GLU A 43 9.82 14.82 6.84
CA GLU A 43 10.78 15.69 6.17
C GLU A 43 10.40 17.15 6.46
N VAL A 44 11.37 17.97 6.87
CA VAL A 44 11.19 19.43 6.96
C VAL A 44 11.56 20.01 5.60
N THR A 45 10.61 20.72 5.00
CA THR A 45 10.74 21.38 3.71
C THR A 45 10.50 22.88 3.87
N ASP A 46 10.79 23.67 2.85
CA ASP A 46 10.59 25.13 2.88
C ASP A 46 9.11 25.51 3.13
N ASP A 47 8.18 24.66 2.71
CA ASP A 47 6.73 24.87 2.87
C ASP A 47 6.19 24.26 4.19
N GLY A 48 7.03 23.60 4.98
CA GLY A 48 6.66 22.98 6.25
C GLY A 48 6.96 21.47 6.35
N LEU A 49 6.16 20.77 7.15
CA LEU A 49 6.37 19.35 7.45
C LEU A 49 5.67 18.43 6.43
N LEU A 50 6.45 17.62 5.72
CA LEU A 50 5.95 16.56 4.86
C LEU A 50 6.00 15.22 5.60
N VAL A 51 4.84 14.60 5.79
CA VAL A 51 4.73 13.27 6.39
C VAL A 51 4.27 12.27 5.33
N ARG A 52 5.02 11.18 5.17
CA ARG A 52 4.69 10.12 4.20
C ARG A 52 4.90 8.73 4.79
N ALA A 53 4.11 7.77 4.32
CA ALA A 53 4.32 6.36 4.68
C ALA A 53 5.74 5.93 4.27
N LYS A 54 6.45 5.28 5.19
CA LYS A 54 7.72 4.64 4.86
C LYS A 54 7.40 3.43 3.99
N THR A 55 7.61 3.55 2.69
CA THR A 55 7.37 2.45 1.74
C THR A 55 8.20 1.25 2.19
N LYS A 56 7.55 0.25 2.81
CA LYS A 56 8.13 -1.08 2.90
C LYS A 56 8.05 -1.63 1.48
N LYS A 57 9.08 -1.38 0.66
CA LYS A 57 9.33 -2.31 -0.44
C LYS A 57 9.51 -3.64 0.27
N LYS A 58 8.49 -4.51 0.20
CA LYS A 58 8.67 -5.93 0.41
C LYS A 58 9.61 -6.35 -0.72
N ARG A 59 10.91 -6.07 -0.56
CA ARG A 59 11.96 -6.80 -1.24
C ARG A 59 11.94 -8.18 -0.60
N VAL A 60 10.86 -8.93 -0.83
CA VAL A 60 11.01 -10.38 -0.84
C VAL A 60 12.04 -10.57 -1.93
N LYS A 61 13.26 -10.92 -1.53
CA LYS A 61 14.29 -11.30 -2.48
C LYS A 61 13.84 -12.66 -3.01
N LEU A 62 12.96 -12.64 -4.01
CA LEU A 62 12.48 -13.84 -4.65
C LEU A 62 13.72 -14.53 -5.25
N PRO A 63 13.88 -15.84 -5.01
CA PRO A 63 15.04 -16.57 -5.51
C PRO A 63 15.06 -16.69 -7.04
N TYR A 64 13.92 -16.43 -7.70
CA TYR A 64 13.75 -16.56 -9.14
C TYR A 64 13.13 -15.30 -9.77
N SER A 65 13.55 -14.97 -10.99
CA SER A 65 12.88 -13.99 -11.86
C SER A 65 11.66 -14.62 -12.54
N GLU A 66 10.74 -13.79 -13.02
CA GLU A 66 9.60 -14.23 -13.85
C GLU A 66 10.07 -15.07 -15.06
N SER A 67 11.11 -14.60 -15.76
CA SER A 67 11.71 -15.33 -16.88
C SER A 67 12.32 -16.68 -16.50
N GLN A 68 12.76 -16.87 -15.24
CA GLN A 68 13.22 -18.16 -14.75
C GLN A 68 12.05 -19.10 -14.45
N LEU A 69 10.95 -18.57 -13.89
CA LEU A 69 9.73 -19.35 -13.61
C LEU A 69 9.03 -19.81 -14.90
N LEU A 70 9.01 -18.96 -15.94
CA LEU A 70 8.39 -19.27 -17.23
C LEU A 70 9.23 -20.20 -18.10
N ARG A 71 10.51 -20.42 -17.76
CA ARG A 71 11.43 -21.19 -18.59
C ARG A 71 11.00 -22.66 -18.65
N GLY A 72 10.65 -23.13 -19.84
CA GLY A 72 10.21 -24.50 -20.05
C GLY A 72 8.82 -24.82 -19.49
N MET A 73 8.01 -23.78 -19.27
CA MET A 73 6.59 -23.90 -18.96
C MET A 73 5.84 -24.39 -20.20
N THR A 74 5.00 -25.41 -20.02
CA THR A 74 4.12 -25.98 -21.05
C THR A 74 2.70 -26.07 -20.49
N PRO A 75 1.65 -26.18 -21.32
CA PRO A 75 0.27 -26.30 -20.84
C PRO A 75 0.08 -27.40 -19.80
N GLN A 76 0.73 -28.55 -19.97
CA GLN A 76 0.69 -29.68 -19.03
C GLN A 76 1.39 -29.35 -17.71
N LYS A 77 2.57 -28.70 -17.75
CA LYS A 77 3.27 -28.27 -16.52
C LYS A 77 2.56 -27.14 -15.79
N ALA A 78 1.70 -26.41 -16.49
CA ALA A 78 0.84 -25.38 -15.94
C ALA A 78 -0.49 -25.95 -15.41
N HIS A 79 -0.70 -27.27 -15.51
CA HIS A 79 -1.96 -27.95 -15.15
C HIS A 79 -3.19 -27.32 -15.83
N ALA A 80 -3.00 -26.77 -17.04
CA ALA A 80 -4.07 -26.07 -17.76
C ALA A 80 -5.18 -27.02 -18.23
N ASP A 81 -4.84 -28.29 -18.37
CA ASP A 81 -5.69 -29.42 -18.74
C ASP A 81 -6.41 -30.06 -17.54
N GLU A 82 -6.01 -29.74 -16.31
CA GLU A 82 -6.65 -30.26 -15.08
C GLU A 82 -7.82 -29.40 -14.61
N LEU A 83 -8.26 -28.43 -15.42
CA LEU A 83 -9.43 -27.63 -15.11
C LEU A 83 -10.69 -28.51 -15.11
N PRO A 84 -11.36 -28.70 -13.97
CA PRO A 84 -12.58 -29.47 -13.94
C PRO A 84 -13.69 -28.74 -14.71
N PRO A 85 -14.57 -29.46 -15.42
CA PRO A 85 -15.76 -28.86 -16.00
C PRO A 85 -16.62 -28.28 -14.86
N PRO A 86 -17.17 -27.07 -15.02
CA PRO A 86 -18.02 -26.47 -14.00
C PRO A 86 -19.27 -27.33 -13.78
N LEU A 87 -19.70 -27.45 -12.52
CA LEU A 87 -20.92 -28.17 -12.18
C LEU A 87 -22.15 -27.35 -12.63
N PRO A 88 -23.28 -28.00 -12.94
CA PRO A 88 -24.53 -27.28 -13.26
C PRO A 88 -25.01 -26.32 -12.15
N SER A 89 -24.61 -26.56 -10.89
CA SER A 89 -24.88 -25.67 -9.76
C SER A 89 -24.05 -24.38 -9.78
N GLU A 90 -22.92 -24.37 -10.48
CA GLU A 90 -21.98 -23.25 -10.57
C GLU A 90 -22.23 -22.36 -11.79
N MET A 91 -22.97 -22.86 -12.80
CA MET A 91 -23.31 -22.13 -14.03
C MET A 91 -24.60 -21.28 -13.94
N ARG A 92 -25.18 -21.12 -12.75
CA ARG A 92 -26.34 -20.24 -12.57
C ARG A 92 -25.89 -18.78 -12.51
N ALA A 93 -26.03 -18.11 -13.65
CA ALA A 93 -26.06 -16.64 -13.75
C ALA A 93 -27.36 -16.07 -13.17
#